data_AF-A0A2P5KVD4-F1
#
_entry.id   AF-A0A2P5KVD4-F1
#
_cell.length_a   1.000
_cell.length_b   1.000
_cell.length_c   1.000
_cell.angle_alpha   90.00
_cell.angle_beta   90.00
_cell.angle_gamma   90.00
#
_symmetry.space_group_name_H-M   'P 1'
#
loop_
_entity.id
_entity.type
_entity.pdbx_description
1 polymer ?
#
loop_
_entity_poly.entity_id
_entity_poly.type
_entity_poly.pdbx_seq_one_letter_code
_entity_poly.pdbx_strand_id
1 'polypeptide(L)' 'MIPDHINPLQWHQSLGIARQSCARVFRDGGTPAEALKAFGLSPADRADNDWSRAVETIAEYLCQQPLRRAA' A
#
# COMPACT_ATOMS: atom_id res chain seq x y z
N MET A 1 5.25 -9.88 6.92
CA MET A 1 6.32 -10.66 6.25
C MET A 1 7.06 -9.73 5.28
N ILE A 2 8.34 -9.96 4.97
CA ILE A 2 9.06 -9.21 3.92
C ILE A 2 9.12 -10.13 2.69
N PRO A 3 8.69 -9.70 1.49
CA PRO A 3 8.78 -10.54 0.29
C PRO A 3 10.25 -10.81 -0.10
N ASP A 4 10.58 -12.06 -0.45
CA ASP A 4 11.97 -12.52 -0.70
C ASP A 4 12.73 -11.75 -1.79
N HIS A 5 12.01 -11.10 -2.72
CA HIS A 5 12.57 -10.36 -3.86
C HIS A 5 12.64 -8.84 -3.65
N ILE A 6 12.23 -8.34 -2.48
CA ILE A 6 12.20 -6.90 -2.17
C ILE A 6 13.32 -6.56 -1.18
N ASN A 7 14.05 -5.48 -1.45
CA ASN A 7 15.02 -4.96 -0.49
C ASN A 7 14.33 -4.62 0.84
N PRO A 8 14.76 -5.18 1.99
CA PRO A 8 14.10 -4.96 3.27
C PRO A 8 13.96 -3.49 3.67
N LEU A 9 14.94 -2.64 3.33
CA LEU A 9 14.87 -1.21 3.60
C LEU A 9 13.77 -0.54 2.77
N GLN A 10 13.69 -0.88 1.48
CA GLN A 10 12.66 -0.38 0.57
C GLN A 10 11.27 -0.83 1.02
N TRP A 11 11.15 -2.06 1.51
CA TRP A 11 9.91 -2.59 2.08
C TRP A 11 9.45 -1.79 3.30
N HIS A 12 10.33 -1.56 4.27
CA HIS A 12 10.00 -0.78 5.47
C HIS A 12 9.60 0.66 5.15
N GLN A 13 10.31 1.30 4.21
CA GLN A 13 9.94 2.65 3.74
C GLN A 13 8.57 2.64 3.08
N SER A 14 8.31 1.68 2.19
CA SER A 14 7.04 1.53 1.47
C SER A 14 5.88 1.24 2.41
N LEU A 15 6.07 0.41 3.43
CA LEU A 15 5.10 0.18 4.50
C LEU A 15 4.77 1.47 5.27
N GLY A 16 5.75 2.31 5.55
CA GLY A 16 5.54 3.60 6.21
C GLY A 16 4.61 4.50 5.38
N ILE A 17 4.88 4.62 4.08
CA ILE A 17 4.06 5.40 3.14
C ILE A 17 2.66 4.80 3.02
N ALA A 18 2.56 3.49 2.81
CA ALA A 18 1.28 2.78 2.69
C ALA A 18 0.40 2.99 3.93
N ARG A 19 0.95 2.85 5.14
CA ARG A 19 0.23 3.08 6.40
C ARG A 19 -0.26 4.52 6.53
N GLN A 20 0.58 5.50 6.21
CA GLN A 20 0.17 6.91 6.28
C GLN A 20 -0.98 7.23 5.31
N SER A 21 -0.93 6.67 4.10
CA SER A 21 -1.99 6.84 3.10
C SER A 21 -3.28 6.15 3.52
N CYS A 22 -3.23 4.89 3.95
CA CYS A 22 -4.41 4.18 4.47
C CYS A 22 -5.01 4.87 5.70
N ALA A 23 -4.19 5.37 6.63
CA ALA A 23 -4.66 6.08 7.81
C ALA A 23 -5.37 7.40 7.45
N ARG A 24 -4.96 8.08 6.37
CA ARG A 24 -5.67 9.26 5.87
C ARG A 24 -7.06 8.89 5.37
N VAL A 25 -7.14 7.91 4.47
CA VAL A 25 -8.43 7.42 3.92
C VAL A 25 -9.37 6.95 5.02
N PHE A 26 -8.85 6.21 6.02
CA PHE A 26 -9.64 5.78 7.17
C PHE A 26 -10.21 6.94 7.99
N ARG A 27 -9.38 7.96 8.29
CA ARG A 27 -9.84 9.16 9.02
C ARG A 27 -10.89 9.94 8.26
N ASP A 28 -10.82 9.94 6.94
CA ASP A 28 -11.79 10.59 6.06
C ASP A 28 -13.09 9.77 5.89
N GLY A 29 -13.21 8.60 6.57
CA GLY A 29 -14.38 7.73 6.53
C GLY A 29 -14.41 6.76 5.35
N GLY A 30 -13.30 6.62 4.64
CA GLY A 30 -13.17 5.73 3.48
C GLY A 30 -12.89 4.27 3.84
N THR A 31 -12.75 3.46 2.80
CA THR A 31 -12.60 2.01 2.86
C THR A 31 -11.23 1.55 2.34
N PRO A 32 -10.77 0.33 2.68
CA PRO A 32 -9.56 -0.25 2.12
C PRO A 32 -9.58 -0.29 0.58
N ALA A 33 -10.74 -0.54 -0.02
CA ALA A 33 -10.92 -0.54 -1.47
C ALA A 33 -10.70 0.85 -2.10
N GLU A 34 -11.11 1.93 -1.42
CA GLU A 34 -10.85 3.30 -1.88
C GLU A 34 -9.37 3.67 -1.74
N ALA A 35 -8.71 3.20 -0.67
CA ALA A 35 -7.28 3.35 -0.52
C ALA A 35 -6.51 2.66 -1.67
N LEU A 36 -6.87 1.43 -2.03
CA LEU A 36 -6.28 0.73 -3.17
C LEU A 36 -6.50 1.47 -4.50
N LYS A 37 -7.73 1.96 -4.73
CA LYS A 37 -8.07 2.75 -5.93
C LYS A 37 -7.21 4.02 -6.06
N ALA A 38 -6.85 4.67 -4.96
CA ALA A 38 -5.98 5.86 -4.99
C ALA A 38 -4.58 5.58 -5.57
N PHE A 39 -4.13 4.31 -5.54
CA PHE A 39 -2.88 3.86 -6.16
C PHE A 39 -3.08 3.20 -7.53
N GLY A 40 -4.31 3.21 -8.07
CA GLY A 40 -4.66 2.51 -9.30
C GLY A 40 -4.76 0.99 -9.15
N LEU A 41 -4.82 0.48 -7.92
CA LEU A 41 -4.91 -0.94 -7.63
C LEU A 41 -6.38 -1.37 -7.57
N SER A 42 -6.66 -2.57 -8.09
CA SER A 42 -7.99 -3.17 -7.96
C SER A 42 -8.10 -3.86 -6.60
N PRO A 43 -9.17 -3.62 -5.83
CA PRO A 43 -9.46 -4.46 -4.67
C PRO A 43 -9.69 -5.88 -5.16
N ALA A 44 -8.86 -6.82 -4.70
CA ALA A 44 -9.12 -8.24 -4.88
C ALA A 44 -10.48 -8.58 -4.25
N ASP A 45 -11.10 -9.67 -4.71
CA ASP A 45 -12.47 -10.05 -4.35
C ASP A 45 -12.79 -9.81 -2.88
N ARG A 46 -13.96 -9.20 -2.67
CA ARG A 46 -14.42 -8.51 -1.46
C ARG A 46 -14.21 -9.21 -0.12
N ALA A 47 -13.94 -10.51 -0.10
CA ALA A 47 -13.88 -11.34 1.08
C ALA A 47 -12.73 -11.01 2.06
N ASP A 48 -11.66 -10.33 1.59
CA ASP A 48 -10.45 -10.11 2.41
C ASP A 48 -9.91 -8.66 2.35
N ASN A 49 -10.76 -7.69 2.01
CA ASN A 49 -10.38 -6.26 1.98
C ASN A 49 -10.28 -5.65 3.38
N ASP A 50 -9.38 -6.19 4.21
CA ASP A 50 -8.95 -5.56 5.47
C ASP A 50 -7.83 -4.54 5.22
N TRP A 51 -7.71 -3.55 6.09
CA TRP A 51 -6.68 -2.51 6.07
C TRP A 51 -5.26 -3.09 6.03
N SER A 52 -5.04 -4.19 6.75
CA SER A 52 -3.76 -4.91 6.77
C SER A 52 -3.35 -5.32 5.36
N ARG A 53 -4.28 -5.91 4.60
CA ARG A 53 -4.05 -6.37 3.23
C ARG A 53 -3.85 -5.21 2.26
N ALA A 54 -4.61 -4.13 2.42
CA ALA A 54 -4.45 -2.93 1.60
C ALA A 54 -3.06 -2.29 1.80
N VAL A 55 -2.59 -2.20 3.04
CA VAL A 55 -1.24 -1.66 3.35
C VAL A 55 -0.15 -2.50 2.69
N GLU A 56 -0.21 -3.83 2.81
CA GLU A 56 0.79 -4.72 2.20
C GLU A 56 0.78 -4.61 0.67
N THR A 57 -0.40 -4.63 0.05
CA THR A 57 -0.55 -4.52 -1.41
C THR A 57 0.00 -3.19 -1.94
N ILE A 58 -0.28 -2.08 -1.25
CA ILE A 58 0.28 -0.76 -1.60
C ILE A 58 1.80 -0.75 -1.40
N ALA A 59 2.30 -1.34 -0.32
CA ALA A 59 3.74 -1.40 -0.07
C ALA A 59 4.48 -2.22 -1.14
N GLU A 60 3.91 -3.35 -1.59
CA GLU A 60 4.45 -4.15 -2.69
C GLU A 60 4.48 -3.34 -3.99
N TYR A 61 3.39 -2.66 -4.32
CA TYR A 61 3.30 -1.79 -5.49
C TYR A 61 4.37 -0.69 -5.49
N LEU A 62 4.56 -0.02 -4.34
CA LEU A 62 5.58 1.02 -4.18
C LEU A 62 7.01 0.49 -4.35
N CYS A 63 7.26 -0.77 -3.98
CA CYS A 63 8.56 -1.41 -4.17
C CYS A 63 8.84 -1.75 -5.63
N GLN A 64 7.80 -2.05 -6.41
CA GLN A 64 7.90 -2.34 -7.84
C GLN A 64 8.06 -1.08 -8.70
N GLN A 65 7.69 0.10 -8.17
CA GLN A 65 7.91 1.35 -8.88
C GLN A 65 9.39 1.76 -8.79
N PRO A 66 10.02 2.13 -9.93
CA PRO A 66 11.30 2.82 -9.87
C PRO A 66 11.08 4.11 -9.06
N LEU A 67 11.82 4.26 -7.97
CA LEU A 67 11.74 5.45 -7.10
C LEU A 67 11.82 6.69 -8.00
N ARG A 68 10.69 7.36 -8.26
CA ARG A 68 10.73 8.66 -8.94
C ARG A 68 11.51 9.56 -7.99
N ARG A 69 12.75 9.87 -8.37
CA ARG A 69 13.57 10.86 -7.69
C ARG A 69 12.70 12.13 -7.62
N ALA A 70 12.41 12.59 -6.42
CA ALA A 70 11.89 13.94 -6.23
C ALA A 70 12.91 14.88 -6.91
N ALA A 71 12.43 15.61 -7.92
CA ALA A 71 13.21 16.61 -8.64
C ALA A 71 13.40 17.86 -7.78
#